data_AF-A0A9D8J272-F1
#
_entry.id   AF-A0A9D8J272-F1
#
_cell.length_a   1.000
_cell.length_b   1.000
_cell.length_c   1.000
_cell.angle_alpha   90.00
_cell.angle_beta   90.00
_cell.angle_gamma   90.00
#
_symmetry.space_group_name_H-M   'P 1'
#
loop_
_entity.id
_entity.type
_entity.pdbx_description
1 polymer ?
#
loop_
_entity_poly.entity_id
_entity_poly.type
_entity_poly.pdbx_seq_one_letter_code
_entity_poly.pdbx_strand_id
1 'polypeptide(L)'
;KLSRAAYVYGIEQLAPAILVDGCWLQRVDTLAAVSPLVARRLASIYADELGNGVIRHNHAWIYRRLLGSLGLDCPPVESAAFAANPRFLDSAFDLPVLLLSISVHTHRFLPELLGLNLAIEISGLGTVYGQAARDLEYWGIDARIVRLHQSIDNLASGHAALARDAIMLHLRQIRGLGGETAVQDQWRRVQKGYDLLRVVTRAFKWRLVVSYLARSTAARMRGWAAGVAPRSA
;
A
#
# COMPACT_ATOMS: atom_id res chain seq x y z
N LYS A 1 21.52 2.91 8.56
CA LYS A 1 20.22 3.55 8.25
C LYS A 1 20.38 4.36 6.97
N LEU A 2 19.38 4.41 6.10
CA LEU A 2 19.43 5.34 4.97
C LEU A 2 19.41 6.79 5.49
N SER A 3 19.74 7.77 4.63
CA SER A 3 19.68 9.18 5.02
C SER A 3 18.22 9.62 5.25
N ARG A 4 18.01 10.67 6.06
CA ARG A 4 16.67 11.29 6.22
C ARG A 4 16.04 11.63 4.86
N ALA A 5 16.83 12.16 3.93
CA ALA A 5 16.37 12.51 2.58
C ALA A 5 15.88 11.29 1.79
N ALA A 6 16.45 10.11 2.00
CA ALA A 6 15.97 8.87 1.38
C ALA A 6 14.59 8.47 1.90
N TYR A 7 14.35 8.58 3.21
CA TYR A 7 13.03 8.30 3.79
C TYR A 7 11.99 9.31 3.32
N VAL A 8 12.31 10.60 3.32
CA VAL A 8 11.41 11.66 2.82
C VAL A 8 11.07 11.43 1.35
N TYR A 9 12.04 11.06 0.52
CA TYR A 9 11.80 10.71 -0.88
C TYR A 9 10.90 9.46 -1.00
N GLY A 10 11.17 8.40 -0.23
CA GLY A 10 10.32 7.21 -0.21
C GLY A 10 8.87 7.51 0.17
N ILE A 11 8.67 8.35 1.20
CA ILE A 11 7.34 8.83 1.63
C ILE A 11 6.66 9.61 0.52
N GLU A 12 7.35 10.52 -0.16
CA GLU A 12 6.78 11.24 -1.30
C GLU A 12 6.30 10.26 -2.39
N GLN A 13 7.12 9.27 -2.73
CA GLN A 13 6.80 8.33 -3.81
C GLN A 13 5.73 7.29 -3.45
N LEU A 14 5.47 7.06 -2.16
CA LEU A 14 4.41 6.16 -1.68
C LEU A 14 3.03 6.85 -1.61
N ALA A 15 2.98 8.18 -1.71
CA ALA A 15 1.73 8.94 -1.61
C ALA A 15 0.61 8.45 -2.54
N PRO A 16 0.85 8.10 -3.82
CA PRO A 16 -0.21 7.59 -4.69
C PRO A 16 -0.87 6.31 -4.18
N ALA A 17 -0.14 5.44 -3.47
CA ALA A 17 -0.68 4.20 -2.93
C ALA A 17 -1.36 4.41 -1.58
N ILE A 18 -0.69 5.08 -0.63
CA ILE A 18 -1.17 5.19 0.76
C ILE A 18 -2.35 6.19 0.88
N LEU A 19 -2.47 7.17 -0.02
CA LEU A 19 -3.62 8.09 0.00
C LEU A 19 -4.92 7.45 -0.48
N VAL A 20 -4.86 6.26 -1.09
CA VAL A 20 -6.03 5.46 -1.50
C VAL A 20 -6.07 4.11 -0.78
N ASP A 21 -5.49 4.03 0.42
CA ASP A 21 -5.48 2.81 1.20
C ASP A 21 -6.88 2.26 1.42
N GLY A 22 -7.00 0.93 1.45
CA GLY A 22 -8.28 0.22 1.45
C GLY A 22 -9.08 0.24 0.13
N CYS A 23 -8.70 1.01 -0.90
CA CYS A 23 -9.54 1.17 -2.11
C CYS A 23 -9.81 -0.13 -2.89
N TRP A 24 -8.99 -1.18 -2.71
CA TRP A 24 -9.24 -2.48 -3.34
C TRP A 24 -10.52 -3.16 -2.81
N LEU A 25 -11.03 -2.73 -1.65
CA LEU A 25 -12.23 -3.25 -1.01
C LEU A 25 -13.45 -2.32 -1.14
N GLN A 26 -13.34 -1.18 -1.82
CA GLN A 26 -14.41 -0.18 -1.86
C GLN A 26 -15.77 -0.65 -2.43
N ARG A 27 -15.82 -1.83 -3.07
CA ARG A 27 -17.06 -2.43 -3.62
C ARG A 27 -17.38 -3.81 -3.06
N VAL A 28 -16.84 -4.20 -1.90
CA VAL A 28 -17.10 -5.52 -1.30
C VAL A 28 -18.52 -5.70 -0.78
N ASP A 29 -19.26 -4.61 -0.62
CA ASP A 29 -20.70 -4.59 -0.34
C ASP A 29 -21.51 -5.33 -1.42
N THR A 30 -21.07 -5.27 -2.68
CA THR A 30 -21.70 -5.96 -3.81
C THR A 30 -21.73 -7.49 -3.63
N LEU A 31 -20.82 -8.04 -2.81
CA LEU A 31 -20.79 -9.47 -2.49
C LEU A 31 -21.86 -9.91 -1.48
N ALA A 32 -22.55 -8.98 -0.81
CA ALA A 32 -23.44 -9.30 0.31
C ALA A 32 -24.55 -10.30 -0.06
N ALA A 33 -25.07 -10.24 -1.29
CA ALA A 33 -26.11 -11.15 -1.76
C ALA A 33 -25.61 -12.56 -2.10
N VAL A 34 -24.33 -12.72 -2.46
CA VAL A 34 -23.78 -13.97 -3.00
C VAL A 34 -22.80 -14.66 -2.04
N SER A 35 -22.10 -13.90 -1.20
CA SER A 35 -21.13 -14.38 -0.23
C SER A 35 -21.09 -13.48 1.00
N PRO A 36 -22.17 -13.44 1.80
CA PRO A 36 -22.33 -12.48 2.90
C PRO A 36 -21.25 -12.60 3.98
N LEU A 37 -20.74 -13.81 4.25
CA LEU A 37 -19.67 -14.01 5.23
C LEU A 37 -18.33 -13.45 4.74
N VAL A 38 -18.01 -13.63 3.45
CA VAL A 38 -16.82 -13.05 2.82
C VAL A 38 -16.94 -11.52 2.81
N ALA A 39 -18.10 -11.00 2.36
CA ALA A 39 -18.39 -9.57 2.34
C ALA A 39 -18.18 -8.93 3.71
N ARG A 40 -18.69 -9.54 4.79
CA ARG A 40 -18.50 -9.05 6.16
C ARG A 40 -17.04 -8.98 6.61
N ARG A 41 -16.22 -9.97 6.25
CA ARG A 41 -14.78 -9.96 6.62
C ARG A 41 -14.03 -8.85 5.90
N LEU A 42 -14.25 -8.72 4.60
CA LEU A 42 -13.61 -7.68 3.80
C LEU A 42 -14.12 -6.28 4.15
N ALA A 43 -15.42 -6.12 4.43
CA ALA A 43 -15.98 -4.84 4.87
C ALA A 43 -15.42 -4.39 6.22
N SER A 44 -15.08 -5.31 7.12
CA SER A 44 -14.42 -4.98 8.40
C SER A 44 -13.03 -4.42 8.17
N ILE A 45 -12.24 -5.04 7.30
CA ILE A 45 -10.91 -4.52 6.91
C ILE A 45 -11.08 -3.13 6.29
N TYR A 46 -11.96 -3.00 5.30
CA TYR A 46 -12.23 -1.71 4.63
C TYR A 46 -12.66 -0.60 5.60
N ALA A 47 -13.52 -0.91 6.57
CA ALA A 47 -13.95 0.07 7.57
C ALA A 47 -12.78 0.56 8.42
N ASP A 48 -11.88 -0.34 8.83
CA ASP A 48 -10.69 0.00 9.62
C ASP A 48 -9.71 0.88 8.82
N GLU A 49 -9.46 0.58 7.54
CA GLU A 49 -8.66 1.41 6.62
C GLU A 49 -9.18 2.86 6.55
N LEU A 50 -10.50 2.99 6.55
CA LEU A 50 -11.18 4.29 6.56
C LEU A 50 -11.23 4.96 7.96
N GLY A 51 -10.72 4.30 8.99
CA GLY A 51 -10.67 4.78 10.37
C GLY A 51 -11.93 4.49 11.18
N ASN A 52 -12.83 3.65 10.69
CA ASN A 52 -14.06 3.20 11.36
C ASN A 52 -14.90 4.37 11.93
N GLY A 53 -15.08 5.42 11.12
CA GLY A 53 -15.80 6.65 11.51
C GLY A 53 -14.99 7.65 12.33
N VAL A 54 -13.75 7.34 12.70
CA VAL A 54 -12.84 8.22 13.43
C VAL A 54 -11.77 8.76 12.48
N ILE A 55 -11.89 10.03 12.08
CA ILE A 55 -10.98 10.67 11.10
C ILE A 55 -9.49 10.56 11.47
N ARG A 56 -9.16 10.56 12.77
CA ARG A 56 -7.78 10.45 13.25
C ARG A 56 -7.17 9.05 13.06
N HIS A 57 -7.99 8.05 12.77
CA HIS A 57 -7.58 6.69 12.45
C HIS A 57 -7.58 6.42 10.94
N ASN A 58 -8.18 7.30 10.13
CA ASN A 58 -8.21 7.14 8.68
C ASN A 58 -6.78 7.18 8.10
N HIS A 59 -6.41 6.17 7.33
CA HIS A 59 -5.04 6.00 6.83
C HIS A 59 -4.61 7.16 5.95
N ALA A 60 -5.45 7.57 5.00
CA ALA A 60 -5.17 8.70 4.11
C ALA A 60 -5.03 10.03 4.89
N TRP A 61 -5.84 10.23 5.94
CA TRP A 61 -5.72 11.40 6.80
C TRP A 61 -4.40 11.43 7.58
N ILE A 62 -4.01 10.30 8.18
CA ILE A 62 -2.72 10.15 8.88
C ILE A 62 -1.57 10.43 7.90
N TYR A 63 -1.64 9.87 6.70
CA TYR A 63 -0.60 10.04 5.69
C TYR A 63 -0.50 11.48 5.18
N ARG A 64 -1.62 12.17 4.96
CA ARG A 64 -1.62 13.60 4.62
C ARG A 64 -0.96 14.46 5.68
N ARG A 65 -1.20 14.17 6.97
CA ARG A 65 -0.52 14.87 8.07
C ARG A 65 1.00 14.65 8.05
N LEU A 66 1.44 13.43 7.75
CA LEU A 66 2.85 13.11 7.55
C LEU A 66 3.45 13.85 6.35
N LEU A 67 2.77 13.89 5.21
CA LEU A 67 3.23 14.65 4.04
C LEU A 67 3.37 16.14 4.36
N GLY A 68 2.37 16.74 5.01
CA GLY A 68 2.41 18.15 5.40
C GLY A 68 3.53 18.47 6.40
N SER A 69 3.80 17.60 7.38
CA SER A 69 4.91 17.81 8.34
C SER A 69 6.29 17.74 7.71
N LEU A 70 6.39 17.14 6.51
CA LEU A 70 7.60 17.07 5.70
C LEU A 70 7.66 18.12 4.59
N GLY A 71 6.64 18.99 4.47
CA GLY A 71 6.54 19.99 3.40
C GLY A 71 6.27 19.37 2.02
N LEU A 72 5.62 18.20 1.97
CA LEU A 72 5.37 17.42 0.76
C LEU A 72 3.93 17.57 0.24
N ASP A 73 3.25 18.68 0.51
CA ASP A 73 1.84 18.89 0.17
C ASP A 73 1.51 18.50 -1.27
N CYS A 74 0.47 17.71 -1.45
CA CYS A 74 0.02 17.21 -2.75
C CYS A 74 -1.41 17.66 -3.05
N PRO A 75 -1.78 17.79 -4.33
CA PRO A 75 -3.16 18.07 -4.71
C PRO A 75 -4.14 17.00 -4.18
N PRO A 76 -5.46 17.25 -4.24
CA PRO A 76 -6.46 16.23 -4.00
C PRO A 76 -6.21 14.98 -4.85
N VAL A 77 -6.30 13.79 -4.25
CA VAL A 77 -5.89 12.52 -4.90
C VAL A 77 -6.75 12.19 -6.12
N GLU A 78 -7.99 12.66 -6.11
CA GLU A 78 -8.98 12.59 -7.17
C GLU A 78 -8.75 13.59 -8.31
N SER A 79 -7.81 14.53 -8.16
CA SER A 79 -7.58 15.59 -9.14
C SER A 79 -6.61 15.17 -10.25
N ALA A 80 -6.82 15.69 -11.46
CA ALA A 80 -5.87 15.54 -12.57
C ALA A 80 -4.47 16.10 -12.22
N ALA A 81 -4.42 17.13 -11.36
CA ALA A 81 -3.17 17.71 -10.88
C ALA A 81 -2.35 16.73 -10.03
N PHE A 82 -2.99 15.83 -9.28
CA PHE A 82 -2.27 14.79 -8.53
C PHE A 82 -1.65 13.76 -9.46
N ALA A 83 -2.43 13.28 -10.44
CA ALA A 83 -1.95 12.32 -11.44
C ALA A 83 -0.84 12.91 -12.33
N ALA A 84 -0.90 14.21 -12.64
CA ALA A 84 0.09 14.91 -13.45
C ALA A 84 1.26 15.50 -12.63
N ASN A 85 1.35 15.22 -11.32
CA ASN A 85 2.37 15.81 -10.45
C ASN A 85 3.77 15.28 -10.84
N PRO A 86 4.69 16.13 -11.33
CA PRO A 86 6.00 15.70 -11.84
C PRO A 86 6.95 15.22 -10.74
N ARG A 87 6.56 15.34 -9.46
CA ARG A 87 7.34 14.80 -8.34
C ARG A 87 7.24 13.28 -8.24
N PHE A 88 6.16 12.68 -8.72
CA PHE A 88 5.96 11.23 -8.65
C PHE A 88 6.63 10.51 -9.81
N LEU A 89 7.19 9.33 -9.53
CA LEU A 89 7.59 8.38 -10.54
C LEU A 89 6.33 7.79 -11.21
N ASP A 90 6.34 7.57 -12.52
CA ASP A 90 5.23 6.90 -13.21
C ASP A 90 4.87 5.56 -12.55
N SER A 91 5.89 4.80 -12.14
CA SER A 91 5.69 3.49 -11.47
C SER A 91 5.07 3.59 -10.08
N ALA A 92 4.98 4.79 -9.47
CA ALA A 92 4.27 4.97 -8.21
C ALA A 92 2.76 4.74 -8.37
N PHE A 93 2.24 4.84 -9.60
CA PHE A 93 0.83 4.64 -9.91
C PHE A 93 0.48 3.19 -10.24
N ASP A 94 1.45 2.31 -10.51
CA ASP A 94 1.21 0.92 -10.93
C ASP A 94 0.33 0.15 -9.91
N LEU A 95 0.67 0.26 -8.62
CA LEU A 95 -0.08 -0.40 -7.54
C LEU A 95 -1.49 0.22 -7.34
N PRO A 96 -1.66 1.53 -7.07
CA PRO A 96 -2.99 2.09 -6.83
C PRO A 96 -3.94 1.93 -8.03
N VAL A 97 -3.44 1.97 -9.27
CA VAL A 97 -4.25 1.70 -10.46
C VAL A 97 -4.75 0.25 -10.47
N LEU A 98 -3.91 -0.73 -10.11
CA LEU A 98 -4.33 -2.12 -9.96
C LEU A 98 -5.41 -2.25 -8.88
N LEU A 99 -5.21 -1.65 -7.70
CA LEU A 99 -6.14 -1.72 -6.55
C LEU A 99 -7.51 -1.13 -6.90
N LEU A 100 -7.56 0.01 -7.57
CA LEU A 100 -8.81 0.62 -8.05
C LEU A 100 -9.48 -0.22 -9.15
N SER A 101 -8.69 -0.77 -10.07
CA SER A 101 -9.21 -1.55 -11.20
C SER A 101 -9.81 -2.89 -10.77
N ILE A 102 -9.20 -3.56 -9.78
CA ILE A 102 -9.70 -4.85 -9.28
C ILE A 102 -10.97 -4.65 -8.44
N SER A 103 -11.10 -3.55 -7.70
CA SER A 103 -12.28 -3.28 -6.87
C SER A 103 -13.54 -3.00 -7.68
N VAL A 104 -13.44 -2.39 -8.86
CA VAL A 104 -14.62 -2.23 -9.74
C VAL A 104 -15.06 -3.54 -10.41
N HIS A 105 -14.24 -4.59 -10.31
CA HIS A 105 -14.49 -5.93 -10.87
C HIS A 105 -14.50 -7.02 -9.79
N THR A 106 -14.87 -6.68 -8.54
CA THR A 106 -14.82 -7.58 -7.37
C THR A 106 -15.43 -8.95 -7.62
N HIS A 107 -16.59 -9.07 -8.26
CA HIS A 107 -17.20 -10.38 -8.54
C HIS A 107 -16.36 -11.24 -9.48
N ARG A 108 -15.82 -10.64 -10.55
CA ARG A 108 -15.06 -11.36 -11.57
C ARG A 108 -13.72 -11.84 -11.02
N PHE A 109 -13.04 -11.00 -10.25
CA PHE A 109 -11.69 -11.24 -9.73
C PHE A 109 -11.68 -11.52 -8.22
N LEU A 110 -12.79 -12.00 -7.65
CA LEU A 110 -12.88 -12.26 -6.21
C LEU A 110 -11.71 -13.11 -5.68
N PRO A 111 -11.29 -14.22 -6.32
CA PRO A 111 -10.19 -15.03 -5.80
C PRO A 111 -8.86 -14.27 -5.83
N GLU A 112 -8.57 -13.55 -6.93
CA GLU A 112 -7.37 -12.73 -7.04
C GLU A 112 -7.38 -11.60 -6.00
N LEU A 113 -8.54 -10.97 -5.77
CA LEU A 113 -8.73 -9.93 -4.77
C LEU A 113 -8.45 -10.47 -3.36
N LEU A 114 -8.95 -11.67 -3.03
CA LEU A 114 -8.71 -12.30 -1.73
C LEU A 114 -7.21 -12.58 -1.50
N GLY A 115 -6.52 -13.08 -2.53
CA GLY A 115 -5.07 -13.29 -2.48
C GLY A 115 -4.30 -11.99 -2.33
N LEU A 116 -4.66 -10.98 -3.13
CA LEU A 116 -4.03 -9.66 -3.10
C LEU A 116 -4.23 -8.98 -1.74
N ASN A 117 -5.45 -9.05 -1.18
CA ASN A 117 -5.76 -8.56 0.16
C ASN A 117 -4.82 -9.20 1.18
N LEU A 118 -4.75 -10.53 1.23
CA LEU A 118 -3.86 -11.24 2.16
C LEU A 118 -2.39 -10.82 2.00
N ALA A 119 -1.91 -10.63 0.76
CA ALA A 119 -0.55 -10.19 0.52
C ALA A 119 -0.29 -8.77 1.07
N ILE A 120 -1.26 -7.87 0.96
CA ILE A 120 -1.18 -6.51 1.52
C ILE A 120 -1.14 -6.58 3.04
N GLU A 121 -2.09 -7.25 3.69
CA GLU A 121 -2.15 -7.32 5.17
C GLU A 121 -0.89 -7.96 5.76
N ILE A 122 -0.38 -9.05 5.16
CA ILE A 122 0.83 -9.70 5.67
C ILE A 122 2.07 -8.86 5.36
N SER A 123 2.05 -7.97 4.36
CA SER A 123 3.21 -7.14 4.03
C SER A 123 3.57 -6.16 5.15
N GLY A 124 2.58 -5.70 5.95
CA GLY A 124 2.77 -4.89 7.14
C GLY A 124 3.42 -5.64 8.32
N LEU A 125 3.46 -6.97 8.24
CA LEU A 125 4.00 -7.84 9.28
C LEU A 125 5.48 -8.15 9.05
N GLY A 126 6.30 -7.86 10.04
CA GLY A 126 7.68 -8.37 10.10
C GLY A 126 8.73 -7.37 10.57
N THR A 127 9.96 -7.85 10.61
CA THR A 127 11.14 -7.10 11.08
C THR A 127 11.42 -5.86 10.23
N VAL A 128 11.03 -5.87 8.94
CA VAL A 128 11.23 -4.77 8.01
C VAL A 128 10.34 -3.56 8.37
N TYR A 129 9.05 -3.76 8.62
CA TYR A 129 8.14 -2.67 9.05
C TYR A 129 8.52 -2.13 10.43
N GLY A 130 8.91 -3.01 11.35
CA GLY A 130 9.43 -2.58 12.65
C GLY A 130 10.73 -1.79 12.55
N GLN A 131 11.62 -2.14 11.62
CA GLN A 131 12.82 -1.37 11.35
C GLN A 131 12.49 -0.02 10.71
N ALA A 132 11.54 0.02 9.77
CA ALA A 132 11.08 1.26 9.15
C ALA A 132 10.54 2.25 10.19
N ALA A 133 9.68 1.81 11.12
CA ALA A 133 9.17 2.66 12.20
C ALA A 133 10.31 3.26 13.05
N ARG A 134 11.26 2.42 13.49
CA ARG A 134 12.43 2.86 14.27
C ARG A 134 13.33 3.84 13.50
N ASP A 135 13.50 3.62 12.20
CA ASP A 135 14.32 4.49 11.36
C ASP A 135 13.65 5.85 11.12
N LEU A 136 12.32 5.88 10.94
CA LEU A 136 11.57 7.12 10.83
C LEU A 136 11.70 7.95 12.12
N GLU A 137 11.52 7.31 13.28
CA GLU A 137 11.65 7.96 14.59
C GLU A 137 13.04 8.49 14.87
N TYR A 138 14.07 7.72 14.50
CA TYR A 138 15.46 8.16 14.58
C TYR A 138 15.69 9.49 13.83
N TRP A 139 15.00 9.68 12.70
CA TRP A 139 15.08 10.90 11.90
C TRP A 139 14.04 11.98 12.26
N GLY A 140 13.29 11.78 13.34
CA GLY A 140 12.22 12.70 13.77
C GLY A 140 11.04 12.76 12.80
N ILE A 141 10.79 11.68 12.04
CA ILE A 141 9.66 11.55 11.11
C ILE A 141 8.53 10.79 11.81
N ASP A 142 7.28 11.26 11.68
CA ASP A 142 6.12 10.61 12.28
C ASP A 142 5.91 9.19 11.69
N ALA A 143 6.08 8.16 12.54
CA ALA A 143 5.96 6.76 12.17
C ALA A 143 4.54 6.18 12.37
N ARG A 144 3.53 7.00 12.71
CA ARG A 144 2.19 6.53 13.09
C ARG A 144 1.55 5.63 12.04
N ILE A 145 1.68 5.95 10.76
CA ILE A 145 1.13 5.11 9.68
C ILE A 145 1.72 3.70 9.70
N VAL A 146 3.03 3.57 9.93
CA VAL A 146 3.72 2.27 9.99
C VAL A 146 3.31 1.53 11.26
N ARG A 147 3.26 2.21 12.40
CA ARG A 147 2.89 1.61 13.69
C ARG A 147 1.44 1.13 13.72
N LEU A 148 0.54 1.83 13.05
CA LEU A 148 -0.87 1.46 12.93
C LEU A 148 -1.00 0.08 12.27
N HIS A 149 -0.42 -0.11 11.08
CA HIS A 149 -0.42 -1.37 10.35
C HIS A 149 0.21 -2.53 11.15
N GLN A 150 1.28 -2.26 11.91
CA GLN A 150 1.86 -3.28 12.80
C GLN A 150 0.87 -3.79 13.87
N SER A 151 -0.07 -2.96 14.31
CA SER A 151 -1.09 -3.35 15.29
C SER A 151 -2.30 -4.04 14.65
N ILE A 152 -2.82 -3.48 13.55
CA ILE A 152 -4.11 -3.90 13.00
C ILE A 152 -3.97 -5.07 12.01
N ASP A 153 -2.81 -5.29 11.40
CA ASP A 153 -2.64 -6.31 10.36
C ASP A 153 -2.33 -7.71 10.92
N ASN A 154 -2.29 -7.89 12.23
CA ASN A 154 -1.74 -9.10 12.87
C ASN A 154 -2.49 -10.42 12.51
N LEU A 155 -1.77 -11.54 12.59
CA LEU A 155 -2.28 -12.88 12.24
C LEU A 155 -3.26 -13.49 13.27
N ALA A 156 -3.35 -12.93 14.49
CA ALA A 156 -4.17 -13.47 15.55
C ALA A 156 -5.64 -13.05 15.41
N SER A 157 -5.86 -11.74 15.31
CA SER A 157 -7.19 -11.13 15.23
C SER A 157 -7.26 -9.93 14.27
N GLY A 158 -6.13 -9.56 13.65
CA GLY A 158 -6.03 -8.43 12.75
C GLY A 158 -6.45 -8.74 11.32
N HIS A 159 -6.15 -7.82 10.40
CA HIS A 159 -6.57 -7.89 9.01
C HIS A 159 -6.04 -9.14 8.30
N ALA A 160 -4.83 -9.60 8.58
CA ALA A 160 -4.32 -10.85 8.00
C ALA A 160 -5.14 -12.08 8.45
N ALA A 161 -5.65 -12.09 9.69
CA ALA A 161 -6.57 -13.13 10.16
C ALA A 161 -7.91 -13.06 9.41
N LEU A 162 -8.48 -11.86 9.25
CA LEU A 162 -9.72 -11.64 8.51
C LEU A 162 -9.59 -12.01 7.03
N ALA A 163 -8.45 -11.70 6.41
CA ALA A 163 -8.12 -12.03 5.02
C ALA A 163 -8.04 -13.55 4.82
N ARG A 164 -7.33 -14.26 5.71
CA ARG A 164 -7.29 -15.73 5.72
C ARG A 164 -8.69 -16.32 5.88
N ASP A 165 -9.49 -15.79 6.80
CA ASP A 165 -10.85 -16.26 7.04
C ASP A 165 -11.75 -16.07 5.81
N ALA A 166 -11.64 -14.93 5.12
CA ALA A 166 -12.35 -14.66 3.88
C ALA A 166 -12.00 -15.68 2.78
N ILE A 167 -10.71 -16.03 2.64
CA ILE A 167 -10.27 -17.10 1.72
C ILE A 167 -10.88 -18.44 2.10
N MET A 168 -10.82 -18.83 3.38
CA MET A 168 -11.37 -20.11 3.84
C MET A 168 -12.89 -20.19 3.61
N LEU A 169 -13.62 -19.10 3.87
CA LEU A 169 -15.06 -19.00 3.62
C LEU A 169 -15.38 -19.15 2.13
N HIS A 170 -14.64 -18.45 1.26
CA HIS A 170 -14.79 -18.56 -0.19
C HIS A 170 -14.58 -20.00 -0.68
N LEU A 171 -13.47 -20.64 -0.28
CA LEU A 171 -13.16 -22.01 -0.72
C LEU A 171 -14.18 -23.03 -0.18
N ARG A 172 -14.70 -22.85 1.04
CA ARG A 172 -15.78 -23.69 1.57
C ARG A 172 -17.07 -23.55 0.76
N GLN A 173 -17.44 -22.33 0.37
CA GLN A 173 -18.59 -22.08 -0.49
C GLN A 173 -18.42 -22.75 -1.86
N ILE A 174 -17.24 -22.61 -2.48
CA ILE A 174 -16.91 -23.24 -3.77
C ILE A 174 -16.97 -24.76 -3.68
N ARG A 175 -16.45 -25.35 -2.60
CA ARG A 175 -16.52 -26.80 -2.36
C ARG A 175 -17.95 -27.31 -2.39
N GLY A 176 -18.87 -26.59 -1.74
CA GLY A 176 -20.30 -26.95 -1.71
C GLY A 176 -21.01 -26.86 -3.06
N LEU A 177 -20.49 -26.04 -3.99
CA LEU A 177 -21.11 -25.80 -5.31
C LEU A 177 -20.49 -26.65 -6.43
N GLY A 178 -19.19 -26.94 -6.37
CA GLY A 178 -18.43 -27.52 -7.49
C GLY A 178 -17.37 -28.54 -7.11
N GLY A 179 -17.33 -28.99 -5.86
CA GLY A 179 -16.40 -30.01 -5.38
C GLY A 179 -14.92 -29.59 -5.37
N GLU A 180 -14.02 -30.55 -5.18
CA GLU A 180 -12.59 -30.26 -4.99
C GLU A 180 -11.90 -29.67 -6.23
N THR A 181 -12.28 -30.07 -7.44
CA THR A 181 -11.69 -29.52 -8.67
C THR A 181 -11.92 -28.00 -8.74
N ALA A 182 -13.14 -27.54 -8.47
CA ALA A 182 -13.46 -26.12 -8.42
C ALA A 182 -12.67 -25.39 -7.32
N VAL A 183 -12.48 -26.02 -6.16
CA VAL A 183 -11.64 -25.46 -5.07
C VAL A 183 -10.21 -25.26 -5.55
N GLN A 184 -9.62 -26.24 -6.24
CA GLN A 184 -8.24 -26.13 -6.74
C GLN A 184 -8.10 -25.02 -7.79
N ASP A 185 -9.08 -24.86 -8.67
CA ASP A 185 -9.10 -23.79 -9.68
C ASP A 185 -9.13 -22.40 -9.02
N GLN A 186 -9.97 -22.24 -8.01
CA GLN A 186 -10.10 -21.00 -7.25
C GLN A 186 -8.87 -20.73 -6.39
N TRP A 187 -8.29 -21.77 -5.78
CA TRP A 187 -7.06 -21.65 -5.00
C TRP A 187 -5.88 -21.16 -5.85
N ARG A 188 -5.71 -21.67 -7.07
CA ARG A 188 -4.67 -21.17 -8.00
C ARG A 188 -4.86 -19.69 -8.32
N ARG A 189 -6.10 -19.21 -8.41
CA ARG A 189 -6.40 -17.79 -8.61
C ARG A 189 -6.09 -16.94 -7.37
N VAL A 190 -6.37 -17.45 -6.16
CA VAL A 190 -5.94 -16.83 -4.90
C VAL A 190 -4.42 -16.69 -4.86
N GLN A 191 -3.67 -17.74 -5.21
CA GLN A 191 -2.20 -17.69 -5.26
C GLN A 191 -1.69 -16.64 -6.26
N LYS A 192 -2.29 -16.58 -7.46
CA LYS A 192 -1.97 -15.53 -8.44
C LYS A 192 -2.23 -14.13 -7.88
N GLY A 193 -3.35 -13.93 -7.21
CA GLY A 193 -3.69 -12.69 -6.52
C GLY A 193 -2.64 -12.28 -5.49
N TYR A 194 -2.21 -13.24 -4.66
CA TYR A 194 -1.16 -13.02 -3.67
C TYR A 194 0.16 -12.59 -4.31
N ASP A 195 0.54 -13.21 -5.43
CA ASP A 195 1.75 -12.86 -6.17
C ASP A 195 1.70 -11.47 -6.84
N LEU A 196 0.51 -10.94 -7.14
CA LEU A 196 0.35 -9.65 -7.84
C LEU A 196 1.06 -8.51 -7.11
N LEU A 197 1.00 -8.45 -5.78
CA LEU A 197 1.64 -7.39 -5.00
C LEU A 197 3.14 -7.33 -5.26
N ARG A 198 3.81 -8.50 -5.31
CA ARG A 198 5.24 -8.60 -5.59
C ARG A 198 5.55 -8.19 -7.03
N VAL A 199 4.72 -8.62 -7.97
CA VAL A 199 4.93 -8.35 -9.40
C VAL A 199 4.75 -6.87 -9.72
N VAL A 200 3.63 -6.26 -9.29
CA VAL A 200 3.29 -4.87 -9.60
C VAL A 200 4.24 -3.88 -8.93
N THR A 201 4.70 -4.18 -7.71
CA THR A 201 5.63 -3.29 -6.99
C THR A 201 7.09 -3.43 -7.43
N ARG A 202 7.42 -4.39 -8.31
CA ARG A 202 8.81 -4.63 -8.72
C ARG A 202 9.41 -3.42 -9.44
N ALA A 203 8.72 -2.88 -10.44
CA ALA A 203 9.20 -1.74 -11.21
C ALA A 203 9.37 -0.51 -10.31
N PHE A 204 8.39 -0.25 -9.44
CA PHE A 204 8.43 0.83 -8.46
C PHE A 204 9.65 0.72 -7.52
N LYS A 205 9.88 -0.44 -6.90
CA LYS A 205 11.02 -0.65 -5.99
C LYS A 205 12.36 -0.37 -6.67
N TRP A 206 12.54 -0.85 -7.90
CA TRP A 206 13.74 -0.58 -8.69
C TRP A 206 13.89 0.90 -9.05
N ARG A 207 12.84 1.51 -9.59
CA ARG A 207 12.85 2.93 -10.00
C ARG A 207 13.04 3.87 -8.81
N LEU A 208 12.51 3.54 -7.64
CA LEU A 208 12.67 4.30 -6.41
C LEU A 208 14.15 4.42 -6.03
N VAL A 209 14.87 3.29 -6.00
CA VAL A 209 16.30 3.26 -5.66
C VAL A 209 17.13 4.00 -6.71
N VAL A 210 16.94 3.67 -7.99
CA VAL A 210 17.73 4.27 -9.08
C VAL A 210 17.53 5.78 -9.15
N SER A 211 16.29 6.25 -9.05
CA SER A 211 15.95 7.67 -9.14
C SER A 211 16.49 8.45 -7.94
N TYR A 212 16.43 7.87 -6.73
CA TYR A 212 17.03 8.49 -5.55
C TYR A 212 18.54 8.65 -5.71
N LEU A 213 19.25 7.60 -6.14
CA LEU A 213 20.69 7.64 -6.34
C LEU A 213 21.08 8.68 -7.39
N ALA A 214 20.40 8.72 -8.54
CA ALA A 214 20.65 9.71 -9.60
C ALA A 214 20.41 11.16 -9.13
N ARG A 215 19.37 11.41 -8.31
CA ARG A 215 19.12 12.74 -7.74
C ARG A 215 20.21 13.13 -6.74
N SER A 216 20.66 12.18 -5.92
CA SER A 216 21.70 12.42 -4.92
C SER A 216 23.07 12.74 -5.54
N THR A 217 23.44 12.06 -6.64
CA THR A 217 24.68 12.33 -7.37
C THR A 217 24.62 13.69 -8.07
N ALA A 218 23.50 14.03 -8.72
CA ALA A 218 23.31 15.33 -9.36
C ALA A 218 23.36 16.49 -8.35
N ALA A 219 22.78 16.32 -7.15
CA ALA A 219 22.85 17.31 -6.08
C ALA A 219 24.30 17.52 -5.58
N ARG A 220 25.07 16.42 -5.41
CA ARG A 220 26.49 16.50 -5.03
C ARG A 220 27.34 17.19 -6.11
N MET A 221 27.10 16.90 -7.38
CA MET A 221 27.81 17.55 -8.50
C MET A 221 27.51 19.06 -8.56
N ARG A 222 26.25 19.48 -8.38
CA ARG A 222 25.88 20.90 -8.31
C ARG A 222 26.49 21.60 -7.10
N GLY A 223 26.51 20.95 -5.93
CA GLY A 223 27.15 21.48 -4.73
C GLY A 223 28.67 21.64 -4.88
N TRP A 224 29.33 20.72 -5.58
CA TRP A 224 30.76 20.83 -5.91
C TRP A 224 31.02 21.96 -6.92
N ALA A 225 30.22 22.06 -7.97
CA ALA A 225 30.32 23.15 -8.96
C ALA A 225 30.06 24.54 -8.33
N ALA A 226 29.16 24.63 -7.35
CA ALA A 226 28.90 25.86 -6.59
C ALA A 226 29.98 26.16 -5.52
N GLY A 227 30.89 25.23 -5.26
CA GLY A 227 31.95 25.31 -4.24
C GLY A 227 33.37 25.49 -4.76
N VAL A 228 33.58 25.70 -6.07
CA VAL A 228 34.90 26.02 -6.64
C VAL A 228 34.97 27.50 -6.99
N ALA A 229 35.40 28.29 -6.02
CA ALA A 229 36.20 29.48 -6.27
C ALA A 229 37.46 29.35 -5.39
N PRO A 230 38.65 29.07 -5.95
CA PRO A 230 39.86 29.29 -5.18
C PRO A 230 39.98 30.80 -4.96
N ARG A 231 39.82 31.25 -3.72
CA ARG A 231 40.28 32.58 -3.33
C ARG A 231 41.80 32.53 -3.39
N SER A 232 42.36 33.12 -4.43
CA SER A 232 43.77 33.53 -4.49
C SER A 232 43.98 34.68 -3.51
N ALA A 233 44.79 34.44 -2.49
CA ALA A 233 45.72 35.41 -1.91
C ALA A 233 46.81 34.62 -1.17
#